data_AF-X0XF82-F1
#
_entry.id   AF-X0XF82-F1
#
_cell.length_a   1.000
_cell.length_b   1.000
_cell.length_c   1.000
_cell.angle_alpha   90.00
_cell.angle_beta   90.00
_cell.angle_gamma   90.00
#
_symmetry.space_group_name_H-M   'P 1'
#
loop_
_entity.id
_entity.type
_entity.pdbx_description
1 polymer ?
#
loop_
_entity_poly.entity_id
_entity_poly.type
_entity_poly.pdbx_seq_one_letter_code
_entity_poly.pdbx_strand_id
1 'polypeptide(L)' 'NKWCKDVGLDCKVGGHTLRKTFGYHMRMQGVSIERISNLLNHRNIKVTFRYIGINDDENKEVINSFGL' A
#
# COMPACT_ATOMS: atom_id res chain seq x y z
N ASN A 1 18.71 6.34 4.70
CA ASN A 1 19.46 7.04 3.63
C ASN A 1 19.85 8.43 4.12
N LYS A 2 20.96 9.01 3.63
CA LYS A 2 21.42 10.35 4.06
C LYS A 2 20.31 11.41 3.91
N TRP A 3 19.64 11.41 2.76
CA TRP A 3 18.53 12.32 2.45
C TRP A 3 17.35 12.27 3.44
N CYS A 4 17.14 11.17 4.18
CA CYS A 4 16.09 11.12 5.19
C CYS A 4 16.42 12.05 6.36
N LYS A 5 17.68 12.05 6.82
CA LYS A 5 18.14 12.91 7.91
C LYS A 5 18.11 14.39 7.52
N ASP A 6 18.45 14.68 6.26
CA ASP A 6 18.45 16.03 5.72
C ASP A 6 17.05 16.70 5.76
N VAL A 7 15.98 15.89 5.77
CA VAL A 7 14.58 16.35 5.90
C VAL A 7 13.97 16.07 7.28
N GLY A 8 14.79 15.73 8.28
CA GLY A 8 14.34 15.49 9.66
C GLY A 8 13.63 14.15 9.91
N LEU A 9 13.75 13.18 8.99
CA LEU A 9 13.22 11.83 9.19
C LEU A 9 14.25 10.93 9.88
N ASP A 10 13.91 10.44 11.08
CA ASP A 10 14.72 9.48 11.84
C ASP A 10 14.41 8.01 11.51
N CYS A 11 13.70 7.75 10.41
CA CYS A 11 13.36 6.40 9.95
C CYS A 11 14.15 6.00 8.70
N LYS A 12 14.35 4.68 8.53
CA LYS A 12 14.95 4.14 7.31
C LYS A 12 13.90 4.10 6.20
N VAL A 13 13.91 5.12 5.33
CA VAL A 13 13.11 5.13 4.11
C VAL A 13 13.96 4.63 2.93
N GLY A 14 13.42 3.71 2.14
CA GLY A 14 14.04 3.21 0.91
C GLY A 14 13.01 2.98 -0.19
N GLY A 15 13.45 2.41 -1.33
CA GLY A 15 12.57 2.21 -2.50
C GLY A 15 11.31 1.40 -2.20
N HIS A 16 11.38 0.40 -1.33
CA HIS A 16 10.19 -0.35 -0.90
C HIS A 16 9.23 0.49 -0.05
N THR A 17 9.73 1.31 0.87
CA THR A 17 8.91 2.24 1.67
C THR A 17 8.17 3.20 0.76
N LEU A 18 8.89 3.81 -0.20
CA LEU A 18 8.30 4.74 -1.17
C LEU A 18 7.26 4.03 -2.07
N ARG A 19 7.54 2.81 -2.52
CA ARG A 19 6.59 2.01 -3.32
C ARG A 19 5.29 1.73 -2.55
N LYS A 20 5.39 1.40 -1.26
CA LYS A 20 4.22 1.22 -0.38
C LYS A 20 3.43 2.52 -0.23
N THR A 21 4.11 3.62 0.09
CA THR A 21 3.50 4.95 0.24
C THR A 21 2.77 5.37 -1.04
N PHE A 22 3.39 5.20 -2.20
CA PHE A 22 2.78 5.51 -3.50
C PHE A 22 1.52 4.67 -3.76
N GLY A 23 1.59 3.34 -3.55
CA GLY A 23 0.43 2.46 -3.67
C GLY A 23 -0.72 2.82 -2.73
N TYR A 24 -0.40 3.12 -1.47
CA TYR A 24 -1.37 3.54 -0.46
C TYR A 24 -2.10 4.83 -0.86
N HIS A 25 -1.39 5.86 -1.35
CA HIS A 25 -2.04 7.10 -1.77
C HIS A 25 -2.95 6.91 -2.99
N MET A 26 -2.56 6.08 -3.96
CA MET A 26 -3.46 5.75 -5.09
C MET A 26 -4.74 5.05 -4.61
N ARG A 27 -4.63 4.14 -3.63
CA ARG A 27 -5.77 3.50 -3.00
C ARG A 27 -6.71 4.52 -2.34
N MET A 28 -6.16 5.45 -1.56
CA MET A 28 -6.92 6.51 -0.90
C MET A 28 -7.64 7.45 -1.89
N GLN A 29 -7.12 7.55 -3.11
CA GLN A 29 -7.75 8.31 -4.22
C GLN A 29 -8.79 7.50 -5.00
N GLY A 30 -9.08 6.25 -4.59
CA GLY A 30 -10.07 5.40 -5.26
C GLY A 30 -9.58 4.73 -6.54
N VAL A 31 -8.26 4.70 -6.79
CA VAL A 31 -7.70 3.97 -7.94
C VAL A 31 -7.91 2.46 -7.72
N SER A 32 -8.40 1.77 -8.75
CA SER A 32 -8.66 0.33 -8.66
C SER A 32 -7.37 -0.47 -8.40
N ILE A 33 -7.52 -1.59 -7.70
CA ILE A 33 -6.41 -2.41 -7.24
C ILE A 33 -5.62 -3.04 -8.41
N GLU A 34 -6.29 -3.35 -9.52
CA GLU A 34 -5.71 -3.86 -10.76
C GLU A 34 -4.81 -2.81 -11.40
N ARG A 35 -5.26 -1.54 -11.43
CA ARG A 35 -4.47 -0.43 -11.95
C ARG A 35 -3.26 -0.18 -11.07
N ILE A 36 -3.42 -0.18 -9.74
CA ILE A 36 -2.30 -0.06 -8.80
C ILE A 36 -1.30 -1.20 -9.02
N SER A 37 -1.77 -2.44 -9.13
CA SER A 37 -0.90 -3.62 -9.36
C SER A 37 -0.11 -3.50 -10.66
N ASN A 38 -0.75 -3.03 -11.74
CA ASN A 38 -0.10 -2.78 -13.03
C ASN A 38 0.96 -1.69 -12.92
N LEU A 39 0.63 -0.55 -12.29
CA LEU A 39 1.56 0.58 -12.10
C LEU A 39 2.76 0.21 -11.22
N LEU A 40 2.56 -0.65 -10.21
CA LEU A 40 3.64 -1.17 -9.36
C LEU A 40 4.42 -2.33 -10.00
N ASN A 41 4.03 -2.78 -11.19
CA ASN A 41 4.60 -3.91 -11.92
C ASN A 41 4.60 -5.22 -11.08
N HIS A 42 3.52 -5.47 -10.35
CA HIS A 42 3.34 -6.68 -9.57
C HIS A 42 2.67 -7.78 -10.40
N ARG A 43 3.34 -8.92 -10.53
CA ARG A 43 2.80 -10.11 -11.24
C ARG A 43 1.65 -10.80 -10.51
N ASN A 44 1.50 -10.55 -9.21
CA ASN A 44 0.48 -11.17 -8.38
C ASN A 44 -0.17 -10.08 -7.51
N ILE A 45 -1.49 -9.95 -7.60
CA ILE A 45 -2.27 -8.94 -6.89
C ILE A 45 -2.14 -9.05 -5.36
N LYS A 46 -1.88 -10.24 -4.82
CA LYS A 46 -1.59 -10.45 -3.40
C LYS A 46 -0.35 -9.68 -2.93
N VAL A 47 0.61 -9.43 -3.82
CA VAL A 47 1.76 -8.56 -3.51
C VAL A 47 1.25 -7.13 -3.30
N THR A 48 0.36 -6.66 -4.16
CA THR A 48 -0.22 -5.31 -4.06
C THR A 48 -1.02 -5.13 -2.76
N PHE A 49 -1.80 -6.12 -2.34
CA PHE A 49 -2.51 -6.09 -1.05
C PHE A 49 -1.56 -5.74 0.12
N ARG A 50 -0.42 -6.44 0.21
CA ARG A 50 0.59 -6.20 1.24
C ARG A 50 1.24 -4.81 1.13
N TYR A 51 1.30 -4.24 -0.07
CA TYR A 51 1.89 -2.91 -0.28
C TYR A 51 0.95 -1.76 0.08
N ILE A 52 -0.37 -1.97 -0.01
CA ILE A 52 -1.39 -0.93 0.26
C ILE A 52 -2.17 -1.15 1.55
N GLY A 53 -1.78 -2.15 2.34
CA GLY A 53 -2.32 -2.39 3.68
C GLY A 53 -3.64 -3.16 3.73
N ILE A 54 -4.03 -3.88 2.67
CA ILE A 54 -5.16 -4.82 2.74
C ILE A 54 -4.73 -6.01 3.58
N ASN A 55 -5.41 -6.24 4.70
CA ASN A 55 -5.13 -7.31 5.64
C ASN A 55 -6.42 -8.09 6.00
N ASP A 56 -6.26 -9.18 6.74
CA ASP A 56 -7.38 -10.05 7.09
C ASP A 56 -8.40 -9.38 8.02
N ASP A 57 -7.99 -8.39 8.81
CA ASP A 57 -8.91 -7.66 9.69
C ASP A 57 -9.80 -6.71 8.89
N GLU A 58 -9.25 -6.01 7.89
CA GLU A 58 -10.05 -5.25 6.94
C GLU A 58 -11.04 -6.15 6.19
N ASN A 59 -10.63 -7.35 5.78
CA ASN A 59 -11.55 -8.30 5.15
C ASN A 59 -12.69 -8.70 6.08
N LYS A 60 -12.42 -8.92 7.37
CA LYS A 60 -13.47 -9.21 8.37
C LYS A 60 -14.42 -8.03 8.54
N GLU A 61 -13.90 -6.79 8.61
CA GLU A 61 -14.72 -5.59 8.70
C GLU A 61 -15.67 -5.46 7.50
N VAL A 62 -15.16 -5.74 6.30
CA VAL A 62 -15.97 -5.78 5.08
C VAL A 62 -17.06 -6.85 5.19
N ILE A 63 -16.71 -8.09 5.56
CA ILE A 63 -17.68 -9.19 5.73
C ILE A 63 -18.78 -8.82 6.74
N ASN A 64 -18.40 -8.32 7.91
CA ASN A 64 -19.33 -7.87 8.94
C ASN A 64 -20.25 -6.74 8.45
N SER A 65 -19.73 -5.82 7.61
CA SER A 65 -20.53 -4.74 7.02
C SER A 65 -21.62 -5.23 6.06
N PHE A 66 -21.43 -6.43 5.50
CA PHE A 66 -22.44 -7.12 4.69
C PHE A 66 -23.42 -7.96 5.54
N GLY A 67 -23.24 -8.02 6.86
CA GLY A 67 -24.09 -8.81 7.77
C GLY A 67 -23.86 -10.31 7.69
N LEU A 68 -22.69 -10.73 7.21
CA LEU A 68 -22.22 -12.12 7.16
C LEU A 68 -21.25 -12.40 8.32
#